data_AF-A0A971JY40-F1
#
_entry.id   AF-A0A971JY40-F1
#
_cell.length_a   1.000
_cell.length_b   1.000
_cell.length_c   1.000
_cell.angle_alpha   90.00
_cell.angle_beta   90.00
_cell.angle_gamma   90.00
#
_symmetry.space_group_name_H-M   'P 1'
#
loop_
_entity.id
_entity.type
_entity.pdbx_description
1 polymer ?
#
loop_
_entity_poly.entity_id
_entity_poly.type
_entity_poly.pdbx_seq_one_letter_code
_entity_poly.pdbx_strand_id
1 'polypeptide(L)'
;MKTTLGCIRRADQDFKMIQPGDRVAVGVSGGKDSLLLLHALSLYRRVRHNDFTLQAVMLTTGKEEPDTTAIRALSRSLDVPITIRHTALYEILFELRK
;
A
#
# COMPACT_ATOMS: atom_id res chain seq x y z
N MET A 1 11.13 -11.14 8.53
CA MET A 1 10.08 -11.40 7.52
C MET A 1 9.46 -12.79 7.50
N LYS A 2 10.12 -13.87 7.93
CA LYS A 2 9.55 -15.24 7.86
C LYS A 2 8.17 -15.37 8.50
N THR A 3 7.98 -14.85 9.72
CA THR A 3 6.69 -14.91 10.44
C THR A 3 5.58 -14.19 9.69
N THR A 4 5.78 -12.92 9.32
CA THR A 4 4.77 -12.11 8.62
C THR A 4 4.37 -12.71 7.28
N LEU A 5 5.32 -13.20 6.48
CA LEU A 5 5.00 -13.87 5.21
C LEU A 5 4.24 -15.18 5.42
N GLY A 6 4.57 -15.93 6.48
CA GLY A 6 3.81 -17.11 6.87
C GLY A 6 2.36 -16.78 7.22
N CYS A 7 2.13 -15.69 7.96
CA CYS A 7 0.78 -15.21 8.30
C CYS A 7 0.00 -14.77 7.05
N ILE A 8 0.62 -14.00 6.15
CA ILE A 8 -0.02 -13.55 4.90
C ILE A 8 -0.38 -14.76 4.03
N ARG A 9 0.54 -15.72 3.85
CA ARG A 9 0.26 -16.93 3.07
C ARG A 9 -0.90 -17.72 3.65
N ARG A 10 -0.94 -17.88 4.98
CA ARG A 10 -2.03 -18.58 5.66
C ARG A 10 -3.36 -17.85 5.45
N ALA A 11 -3.40 -16.54 5.67
CA ALA A 11 -4.61 -15.75 5.45
C ALA A 11 -5.12 -15.85 4.01
N ASP A 12 -4.22 -15.75 3.03
CA ASP A 12 -4.60 -15.91 1.63
C ASP A 12 -5.14 -17.33 1.33
N GLN A 13 -4.53 -18.38 1.88
CA GLN A 13 -4.98 -19.76 1.68
C GLN A 13 -6.32 -20.05 2.35
N ASP A 14 -6.51 -19.56 3.57
CA ASP A 14 -7.71 -19.81 4.37
C ASP A 14 -8.92 -19.04 3.80
N PHE A 15 -8.70 -17.81 3.32
CA PHE A 15 -9.77 -16.90 2.90
C PHE A 15 -9.81 -16.61 1.41
N LYS A 16 -8.89 -17.17 0.62
CA LYS A 16 -8.80 -16.98 -0.84
C LYS A 16 -8.75 -15.51 -1.27
N MET A 17 -8.02 -14.70 -0.51
CA MET A 17 -8.03 -13.23 -0.64
C MET A 17 -7.48 -12.72 -1.97
N ILE A 18 -6.50 -13.42 -2.54
CA ILE A 18 -5.79 -13.05 -3.77
C ILE A 18 -5.82 -14.23 -4.74
N GLN A 19 -6.43 -14.00 -5.90
CA GLN A 19 -6.51 -14.96 -7.00
C GLN A 19 -5.48 -14.63 -8.10
N PRO A 20 -5.07 -15.62 -8.91
CA PRO A 20 -4.25 -15.37 -10.09
C PRO A 20 -4.92 -14.37 -11.04
N GLY A 21 -4.15 -13.38 -11.47
CA GLY A 21 -4.58 -12.27 -12.32
C GLY A 21 -5.00 -11.02 -11.54
N ASP A 22 -5.12 -11.08 -10.21
CA ASP A 22 -5.60 -9.95 -9.43
C ASP A 22 -4.68 -8.72 -9.51
N ARG A 23 -5.33 -7.56 -9.45
CA ARG A 23 -4.66 -6.25 -9.33
C ARG A 23 -4.94 -5.71 -7.93
N VAL A 24 -3.96 -5.85 -7.03
CA VAL A 24 -4.12 -5.51 -5.61
C VAL A 24 -3.60 -4.09 -5.35
N ALA A 25 -4.49 -3.20 -4.92
CA ALA A 25 -4.12 -1.87 -4.46
C ALA A 25 -3.84 -1.87 -2.95
N VAL A 26 -2.67 -1.36 -2.56
CA VAL A 26 -2.27 -1.20 -1.16
C VAL A 26 -2.39 0.26 -0.77
N GLY A 27 -3.29 0.56 0.17
CA GLY A 27 -3.37 1.89 0.79
C GLY A 27 -2.16 2.15 1.67
N VAL A 28 -1.36 3.16 1.31
CA VAL A 28 -0.15 3.56 2.05
C VAL A 28 -0.42 4.87 2.77
N SER A 29 -0.43 4.83 4.10
CA SER A 29 -0.63 6.01 4.95
C SER A 29 0.66 6.72 5.31
N GLY A 30 1.82 6.13 5.00
CA GLY A 30 3.13 6.55 5.50
C GLY A 30 3.48 5.96 6.88
N GLY A 31 2.53 5.30 7.54
CA GLY A 31 2.76 4.57 8.79
C GLY A 31 3.46 3.23 8.55
N LYS A 32 4.22 2.79 9.57
CA LYS A 32 5.02 1.54 9.55
C LYS A 32 4.23 0.32 9.09
N ASP A 33 2.96 0.21 9.49
CA ASP A 33 2.14 -0.98 9.21
C ASP A 33 1.78 -1.07 7.73
N SER A 34 1.38 0.05 7.13
CA SER A 34 1.07 0.12 5.69
C SER A 34 2.31 -0.09 4.81
N LEU A 35 3.46 0.44 5.24
CA LEU A 35 4.75 0.25 4.55
C LEU A 35 5.23 -1.19 4.67
N LEU A 36 5.09 -1.80 5.86
CA LEU A 36 5.38 -3.21 6.08
C LEU A 36 4.47 -4.10 5.21
N LEU A 37 3.18 -3.78 5.12
CA LEU A 37 2.24 -4.53 4.29
C LEU A 37 2.63 -4.47 2.81
N LEU A 38 2.92 -3.28 2.29
CA LEU A 38 3.40 -3.11 0.91
C LEU A 38 4.66 -3.95 0.65
N HIS A 39 5.64 -3.87 1.56
CA HIS A 39 6.87 -4.64 1.46
C HIS A 39 6.61 -6.15 1.50
N ALA A 40 5.81 -6.61 2.46
CA ALA A 40 5.51 -8.03 2.63
C ALA A 40 4.73 -8.60 1.43
N LEU A 41 3.75 -7.86 0.90
CA LEU A 41 3.02 -8.27 -0.31
C LEU A 41 3.94 -8.29 -1.54
N SER A 42 4.90 -7.37 -1.66
CA SER A 42 5.87 -7.40 -2.76
C SER A 42 6.74 -8.67 -2.76
N LEU A 43 7.08 -9.18 -1.58
CA LEU A 43 7.78 -10.46 -1.42
C LEU A 43 6.84 -11.65 -1.65
N TYR A 44 5.60 -11.57 -1.14
CA TYR A 44 4.61 -12.62 -1.32
C TYR A 44 4.25 -12.81 -2.81
N ARG A 45 4.17 -11.71 -3.58
CA ARG A 45 4.02 -11.75 -5.04
C ARG A 45 5.08 -12.63 -5.70
N ARG A 46 6.34 -12.53 -5.27
CA ARG A 46 7.43 -13.38 -5.78
C ARG A 46 7.28 -14.83 -5.37
N VAL A 47 6.85 -15.11 -4.13
CA VAL A 47 6.52 -16.47 -3.66
C VAL A 47 5.40 -17.10 -4.48
N ARG A 48 4.48 -16.28 -4.98
CA ARG A 48 3.38 -16.66 -5.86
C ARG A 48 3.73 -16.60 -7.35
N HIS A 49 5.01 -16.57 -7.70
CA HIS A 49 5.49 -16.54 -9.09
C HIS A 49 4.93 -15.36 -9.92
N ASN A 50 4.65 -14.23 -9.26
CA ASN A 50 4.06 -13.04 -9.86
C ASN A 50 2.70 -13.28 -10.54
N ASP A 51 1.89 -14.19 -9.99
CA ASP A 51 0.52 -14.44 -10.45
C ASP A 51 -0.45 -13.27 -10.18
N PHE A 52 -0.09 -12.27 -9.38
CA PHE A 52 -0.84 -11.03 -9.17
C PHE A 52 0.04 -9.78 -9.27
N THR A 53 -0.58 -8.61 -9.41
CA THR A 53 0.11 -7.30 -9.50
C THR A 53 -0.19 -6.41 -8.30
N LEU A 54 0.72 -5.46 -8.03
CA LEU A 54 0.62 -4.51 -6.91
C LEU A 54 0.61 -3.07 -7.41
N GLN A 55 -0.17 -2.23 -6.73
CA GLN A 55 -0.19 -0.78 -6.88
C GLN A 55 -0.24 -0.14 -5.49
N ALA A 56 0.69 0.74 -5.17
CA ALA A 56 0.59 1.57 -3.97
C ALA A 56 -0.31 2.80 -4.26
N VAL A 57 -1.17 3.14 -3.31
CA VAL A 57 -2.05 4.31 -3.37
C VAL A 57 -1.94 5.08 -2.06
N MET A 58 -1.59 6.35 -2.12
CA MET A 58 -1.52 7.24 -0.96
C MET A 58 -2.47 8.42 -1.18
N LEU A 59 -3.32 8.66 -0.19
CA LEU A 59 -4.13 9.87 -0.09
C LEU A 59 -3.53 10.78 0.98
N THR A 60 -3.25 12.03 0.63
CA THR A 60 -2.77 13.02 1.59
C THR A 60 -3.87 14.04 1.88
N THR A 61 -4.04 14.38 3.15
CA THR A 61 -5.21 15.14 3.64
C THR A 61 -4.81 16.32 4.52
N GLY A 62 -3.55 16.75 4.50
CA GLY A 62 -3.07 17.90 5.28
C GLY A 62 -3.34 19.22 4.55
N LYS A 63 -3.11 20.36 5.22
CA LYS A 63 -3.09 21.68 4.56
C LYS A 63 -2.04 21.76 3.45
N GLU A 64 -0.94 21.05 3.63
CA GLU A 64 0.19 21.01 2.71
C GLU A 64 0.41 19.57 2.23
N GLU A 65 1.03 19.44 1.05
CA GLU A 65 1.48 18.16 0.57
C GLU A 65 2.66 17.67 1.43
N PRO A 66 2.57 16.48 2.04
CA PRO A 66 3.66 15.94 2.84
C PRO A 66 4.84 15.54 1.94
N ASP A 67 6.05 15.54 2.50
CA ASP A 67 7.20 14.93 1.82
C ASP A 67 6.98 13.42 1.65
N THR A 68 6.93 12.99 0.39
CA THR A 68 6.71 11.58 0.00
C THR A 68 7.96 10.93 -0.58
N THR A 69 9.12 11.56 -0.49
CA THR A 69 10.38 11.11 -1.09
C THR A 69 10.74 9.68 -0.67
N ALA A 70 10.71 9.41 0.64
CA ALA A 70 11.03 8.07 1.17
C ALA A 70 10.05 6.99 0.70
N ILE A 71 8.76 7.32 0.60
CA ILE A 71 7.71 6.39 0.16
C ILE A 71 7.89 6.07 -1.33
N ARG A 72 8.16 7.08 -2.16
CA ARG A 72 8.46 6.89 -3.58
C ARG A 72 9.72 6.05 -3.80
N ALA A 73 10.76 6.28 -2.99
CA ALA A 73 11.99 5.49 -3.03
C ALA A 73 11.74 4.02 -2.67
N LEU A 74 10.93 3.76 -1.63
CA LEU A 74 10.52 2.41 -1.27
C LEU A 74 9.72 1.75 -2.40
N SER A 75 8.69 2.40 -2.94
CA SER A 75 7.90 1.84 -4.04
C SER A 75 8.75 1.49 -5.25
N ARG A 76 9.73 2.34 -5.60
CA ARG A 76 10.70 2.08 -6.67
C ARG A 76 11.57 0.85 -6.37
N SER A 77 12.09 0.72 -5.15
CA SER A 77 12.96 -0.42 -4.79
C SER A 77 12.21 -1.76 -4.77
N LEU A 78 10.90 -1.73 -4.57
CA LEU A 78 10.03 -2.90 -4.59
C LEU A 78 9.48 -3.26 -5.98
N ASP A 79 9.74 -2.42 -6.98
CA ASP A 79 9.12 -2.51 -8.30
C ASP A 79 7.58 -2.57 -8.19
N VAL A 80 7.04 -1.57 -7.50
CA VAL A 80 5.60 -1.35 -7.31
C VAL A 80 5.28 0.10 -7.69
N PRO A 81 4.43 0.34 -8.70
CA PRO A 81 3.98 1.69 -9.03
C PRO A 81 3.26 2.35 -7.84
N ILE A 82 3.40 3.67 -7.70
CA ILE A 82 2.73 4.44 -6.65
C ILE A 82 1.96 5.63 -7.23
N THR A 83 0.71 5.76 -6.79
CA THR A 83 -0.15 6.90 -7.06
C THR A 83 -0.34 7.68 -5.77
N ILE A 84 -0.01 8.96 -5.79
CA ILE A 84 -0.21 9.87 -4.66
C ILE A 84 -1.23 10.92 -5.08
N ARG A 85 -2.27 11.14 -4.27
CA ARG A 85 -3.30 12.14 -4.51
C ARG A 85 -3.48 12.98 -3.26
N HIS A 86 -3.26 14.29 -3.41
CA HIS A 86 -3.66 15.25 -2.41
C HIS A 86 -5.16 15.51 -2.51
N THR A 87 -5.82 15.57 -1.35
CA THR A 87 -7.28 15.70 -1.25
C THR A 87 -7.62 16.86 -0.32
N ALA A 88 -8.69 17.58 -0.62
CA ALA A 88 -9.20 18.70 0.17
C ALA A 88 -9.93 18.29 1.47
N LEU A 89 -9.64 17.09 2.00
CA LEU A 89 -10.32 16.58 3.20
C LEU A 89 -10.12 17.49 4.42
N TYR A 90 -8.98 18.16 4.53
CA TYR A 90 -8.75 19.14 5.60
C TYR A 90 -9.74 20.30 5.53
N GLU A 91 -9.85 20.94 4.37
CA GLU A 91 -10.74 22.09 4.14
C GLU A 91 -12.20 21.71 4.37
N ILE A 92 -12.61 20.53 3.89
CA ILE A 92 -13.98 20.03 4.07
C ILE A 92 -14.31 19.76 5.55
N LEU A 93 -13.39 19.15 6.29
CA LEU A 93 -13.64 18.76 7.68
C LEU A 93 -13.55 19.93 8.66
N PHE A 94 -12.68 20.90 8.39
CA PHE A 94 -12.33 21.96 9.36
C PHE A 94 -12.72 23.38 8.93
N GLU A 95 -12.94 23.66 7.64
CA GLU A 95 -13.26 25.01 7.15
C GLU A 95 -14.72 25.13 6.66
N LEU A 96 -15.31 24.10 6.04
CA LEU A 96 -16.70 24.14 5.55
C LEU A 96 -17.78 23.91 6.63
N ARG A 97 -17.40 23.57 7.86
CA ARG A 97 -18.33 23.39 9.00
C ARG A 97 -18.47 24.62 9.91
N LYS A 98 -18.04 25.80 9.44
CA LYS A 98 -18.25 27.07 10.14
C LYS A 98 -19.45 27.83 9.61
#